data_AF-A0A4V2B8D3-F1
#
_entry.id   AF-A0A4V2B8D3-F1
#
_cell.length_a   1.000
_cell.length_b   1.000
_cell.length_c   1.000
_cell.angle_alpha   90.00
_cell.angle_beta   90.00
_cell.angle_gamma   90.00
#
_symmetry.space_group_name_H-M   'P 1'
#
loop_
_entity.id
_entity.type
_entity.pdbx_description
1 polymer ?
#
loop_
_entity_poly.entity_id
_entity_poly.type
_entity_poly.pdbx_seq_one_letter_code
_entity_poly.pdbx_strand_id
1 'polypeptide(L)'
;AAVMGVCAYAFPHYASVFQLMMAGALASATSDTLSSELGMVYGSGTYNILTFKKDKKGMDGVVSVEGTIIGAWGGAIIANIFLIGFGNYYAVITIIVAATVGNLTDSVLGATLERRQVIGNNMVNFLSTGVAALIMLILN
;
A
#
# COMPACT_ATOMS: atom_id res chain seq x y z
N ALA A 1 -9.89 -3.97 0.84
CA ALA A 1 -9.98 -5.13 1.76
C ALA A 1 -11.41 -5.65 1.92
N ALA A 2 -12.35 -4.86 2.46
CA ALA A 2 -13.73 -5.32 2.74
C ALA A 2 -14.45 -5.94 1.52
N VAL A 3 -14.34 -5.30 0.35
CA VAL A 3 -14.90 -5.84 -0.91
C VAL A 3 -14.36 -7.24 -1.20
N MET A 4 -13.05 -7.46 -1.04
CA MET A 4 -12.42 -8.77 -1.25
C MET A 4 -12.89 -9.79 -0.20
N GLY A 5 -13.08 -9.38 1.05
CA GLY A 5 -13.66 -10.23 2.08
C GLY A 5 -15.09 -10.69 1.74
N VAL A 6 -15.93 -9.78 1.22
CA VAL A 6 -17.28 -10.13 0.73
C VAL A 6 -17.20 -11.08 -0.47
N CYS A 7 -16.30 -10.84 -1.41
CA CYS A 7 -16.08 -11.74 -2.56
C CYS A 7 -15.61 -13.14 -2.12
N ALA A 8 -14.71 -13.23 -1.14
CA ALA A 8 -14.24 -14.50 -0.60
C ALA A 8 -15.40 -15.31 0.03
N TYR A 9 -16.33 -14.63 0.70
CA TYR A 9 -17.52 -15.26 1.27
C TYR A 9 -18.54 -15.67 0.20
N ALA A 10 -18.81 -14.79 -0.78
CA ALA A 10 -19.79 -15.02 -1.83
C ALA A 10 -19.35 -16.07 -2.87
N PHE A 11 -18.03 -16.21 -3.09
CA PHE A 11 -17.46 -17.15 -4.06
C PHE A 11 -16.40 -18.04 -3.39
N PRO A 12 -16.81 -19.03 -2.57
CA PRO A 12 -15.88 -19.84 -1.76
C PRO A 12 -14.81 -20.58 -2.59
N HIS A 13 -15.13 -20.93 -3.83
CA HIS A 13 -14.20 -21.59 -4.74
C HIS A 13 -12.96 -20.74 -5.05
N TYR A 14 -13.09 -19.41 -5.05
CA TYR A 14 -12.00 -18.45 -5.31
C TYR A 14 -11.54 -17.75 -4.03
N ALA A 15 -11.93 -18.23 -2.84
CA ALA A 15 -11.68 -17.56 -1.57
C ALA A 15 -10.19 -17.30 -1.30
N SER A 16 -9.31 -18.23 -1.67
CA SER A 16 -7.86 -18.09 -1.48
C SER A 16 -7.29 -16.89 -2.26
N VAL A 17 -7.73 -16.68 -3.50
CA VAL A 17 -7.32 -15.54 -4.33
C VAL A 17 -7.82 -14.23 -3.72
N PHE A 18 -9.09 -14.18 -3.32
CA PHE A 18 -9.65 -12.99 -2.67
C PHE A 18 -9.00 -12.68 -1.32
N GLN A 19 -8.60 -13.69 -0.55
CA GLN A 19 -7.85 -13.52 0.70
C GLN A 19 -6.46 -12.92 0.45
N LEU A 20 -5.77 -13.33 -0.61
CA LEU A 20 -4.49 -12.74 -1.02
C LEU A 20 -4.65 -11.29 -1.47
N MET A 21 -5.66 -11.00 -2.30
CA MET A 21 -6.01 -9.63 -2.69
C MET A 21 -6.35 -8.75 -1.47
N MET A 22 -7.07 -9.31 -0.51
CA MET A 22 -7.38 -8.65 0.76
C MET A 22 -6.11 -8.35 1.56
N ALA A 23 -5.19 -9.31 1.65
CA ALA A 23 -3.91 -9.14 2.34
C ALA A 23 -3.05 -8.04 1.69
N GLY A 24 -2.93 -8.02 0.36
CA GLY A 24 -2.22 -6.97 -0.37
C GLY A 24 -2.81 -5.57 -0.13
N ALA A 25 -4.14 -5.45 -0.15
CA ALA A 25 -4.82 -4.18 0.16
C ALA A 25 -4.55 -3.71 1.60
N LEU A 26 -4.62 -4.60 2.59
CA LEU A 26 -4.31 -4.28 3.99
C LEU A 26 -2.83 -3.93 4.19
N ALA A 27 -1.94 -4.63 3.50
CA ALA A 27 -0.51 -4.39 3.53
C ALA A 27 -0.16 -3.02 2.93
N SER A 28 -0.80 -2.64 1.83
CA SER A 28 -0.67 -1.30 1.24
C SER A 28 -1.13 -0.21 2.18
N ALA A 29 -2.33 -0.34 2.77
CA ALA A 29 -2.84 0.65 3.72
C ALA A 29 -1.91 0.80 4.94
N THR A 30 -1.41 -0.33 5.46
CA THR A 30 -0.48 -0.33 6.59
C THR A 30 0.87 0.30 6.22
N SER A 31 1.39 -0.05 5.03
CA SER A 31 2.62 0.53 4.49
C SER A 31 2.49 2.04 4.35
N ASP A 32 1.40 2.53 3.76
CA ASP A 32 1.14 3.96 3.57
C ASP A 32 1.09 4.71 4.90
N THR A 33 0.29 4.23 5.86
CA THR A 33 0.17 4.88 7.18
C THR A 33 1.50 4.92 7.93
N LEU A 34 2.26 3.82 7.96
CA LEU A 34 3.55 3.81 8.63
C LEU A 34 4.59 4.65 7.88
N SER A 35 4.54 4.66 6.55
CA SER A 35 5.42 5.47 5.70
C SER A 35 5.20 6.96 5.91
N SER A 36 3.95 7.40 5.94
CA SER A 36 3.58 8.81 6.11
C SER A 36 3.81 9.29 7.54
N GLU A 37 3.31 8.58 8.56
CA GLU A 37 3.44 9.01 9.96
C GLU A 37 4.89 8.95 10.45
N LEU A 38 5.55 7.80 10.30
CA LEU A 38 6.91 7.61 10.82
C LEU A 38 7.96 8.18 9.86
N GLY A 39 7.72 8.16 8.54
CA GLY A 39 8.60 8.82 7.58
C GLY A 39 8.58 10.34 7.72
N MET A 40 7.49 10.92 8.21
CA MET A 40 7.46 12.31 8.64
C MET A 40 8.23 12.53 9.93
N VAL A 41 8.17 11.64 10.92
CA VAL A 41 8.95 11.84 12.17
C VAL A 41 10.45 11.65 11.94
N TYR A 42 10.85 10.60 11.24
CA TYR A 42 12.26 10.16 11.11
C TYR A 42 12.94 10.59 9.81
N GLY A 43 12.18 11.06 8.80
CA GLY A 43 12.74 11.41 7.50
C GLY A 43 13.70 12.59 7.56
N SER A 44 14.96 12.37 7.19
CA SER A 44 15.99 13.41 7.10
C SER A 44 15.75 14.37 5.92
N GLY A 45 15.06 13.89 4.88
CA GLY A 45 14.70 14.66 3.69
C GLY A 45 13.43 14.12 3.03
N THR A 46 12.63 15.04 2.49
CA THR A 46 11.37 14.77 1.82
C THR A 46 11.44 15.24 0.37
N TYR A 47 10.95 14.40 -0.55
CA TYR A 47 11.08 14.60 -1.99
C TYR A 47 9.73 14.38 -2.67
N ASN A 48 9.43 15.19 -3.67
CA ASN A 48 8.24 14.99 -4.50
C ASN A 48 8.42 13.76 -5.38
N ILE A 49 7.49 12.80 -5.33
CA ILE A 49 7.61 11.52 -6.04
C ILE A 49 7.74 11.65 -7.56
N LEU A 50 7.21 12.73 -8.16
CA LEU A 50 7.22 12.94 -9.60
C LEU A 50 8.52 13.60 -10.09
N THR A 51 9.02 14.57 -9.32
CA THR A 51 10.16 15.39 -9.75
C THR A 51 11.48 14.98 -9.10
N PHE A 52 11.43 14.15 -8.05
CA PHE A 52 12.55 13.78 -7.19
C PHE A 52 13.31 14.98 -6.60
N LYS A 53 12.68 16.16 -6.59
CA LYS A 53 13.23 17.37 -5.95
C LYS A 53 12.74 17.46 -4.51
N LYS A 54 13.54 18.10 -3.66
CA LYS A 54 13.17 18.36 -2.28
C LYS A 54 11.87 19.17 -2.24
N ASP A 55 10.90 18.72 -1.46
CA ASP A 55 9.58 19.34 -1.34
C ASP A 55 9.28 19.64 0.15
N LYS A 56 8.21 20.39 0.40
CA LYS A 56 7.80 20.74 1.76
C LYS A 56 7.24 19.50 2.46
N LYS A 57 7.77 19.26 3.66
CA LYS A 57 7.34 18.20 4.57
C LYS A 57 5.83 18.31 4.86
N GLY A 58 5.10 17.22 4.70
CA GLY A 58 3.65 17.13 4.96
C GLY A 58 2.76 17.57 3.81
N MET A 59 3.32 17.75 2.61
CA MET A 59 2.51 17.92 1.39
C MET A 59 2.17 16.56 0.77
N ASP A 60 1.01 16.46 0.12
CA ASP A 60 0.59 15.24 -0.56
C ASP A 60 1.58 14.83 -1.66
N GLY A 61 1.84 13.51 -1.74
CA GLY A 61 2.74 12.91 -2.73
C GLY A 61 4.23 13.15 -2.50
N VAL A 62 4.60 13.39 -1.25
CA VAL A 62 5.99 13.56 -0.82
C VAL A 62 6.46 12.30 -0.09
N VAL A 63 7.64 11.81 -0.49
CA VAL A 63 8.24 10.59 0.06
C VAL A 63 9.58 10.88 0.73
N SER A 64 9.93 10.07 1.72
CA SER A 64 11.27 10.01 2.31
C SER A 64 11.85 8.60 2.15
N VAL A 65 13.18 8.49 2.17
CA VAL A 65 13.85 7.18 2.07
C VAL A 65 13.52 6.34 3.30
N GLU A 66 13.57 6.96 4.48
CA GLU A 66 13.25 6.34 5.76
C GLU A 66 11.78 5.92 5.79
N GLY A 67 10.86 6.79 5.33
CA GLY A 67 9.44 6.46 5.21
C GLY A 67 9.20 5.29 4.27
N THR A 68 9.91 5.22 3.14
CA THR A 68 9.78 4.10 2.19
C THR A 68 10.22 2.78 2.82
N ILE A 69 11.34 2.77 3.55
CA ILE A 69 11.83 1.59 4.27
C ILE A 69 10.85 1.17 5.36
N ILE A 70 10.34 2.12 6.14
CA ILE A 70 9.37 1.85 7.21
C ILE A 70 8.04 1.33 6.63
N GLY A 71 7.59 1.89 5.50
CA GLY A 71 6.41 1.38 4.78
C GLY A 71 6.59 -0.06 4.34
N ALA A 72 7.75 -0.41 3.77
CA ALA A 72 8.07 -1.79 3.39
C ALA A 72 8.04 -2.74 4.60
N TRP A 73 8.53 -2.30 5.77
CA TRP A 73 8.37 -3.04 7.03
C TRP A 73 6.90 -3.20 7.43
N GLY A 74 6.07 -2.18 7.24
CA GLY A 74 4.62 -2.26 7.42
C GLY A 74 3.97 -3.34 6.56
N GLY A 75 4.33 -3.39 5.28
CA GLY A 75 3.91 -4.46 4.37
C GLY A 75 4.38 -5.84 4.84
N ALA A 76 5.64 -5.94 5.30
CA ALA A 76 6.21 -7.18 5.83
C ALA A 76 5.47 -7.69 7.09
N ILE A 77 4.98 -6.82 7.96
CA ILE A 77 4.17 -7.22 9.12
C ILE A 77 2.91 -7.94 8.66
N ILE A 78 2.16 -7.35 7.71
CA ILE A 78 0.94 -7.98 7.18
C ILE A 78 1.26 -9.28 6.44
N ALA A 79 2.36 -9.32 5.67
CA ALA A 79 2.81 -10.53 5.00
C ALA A 79 3.12 -11.68 5.97
N ASN A 80 3.75 -11.39 7.11
CA ASN A 80 4.03 -12.38 8.15
C ASN A 80 2.76 -12.85 8.88
N ILE A 81 1.82 -11.94 9.16
CA ILE A 81 0.51 -12.32 9.71
C ILE A 81 -0.21 -13.28 8.75
N PHE A 82 -0.18 -12.99 7.45
CA PHE A 82 -0.74 -13.86 6.43
C PHE A 82 -0.03 -15.23 6.39
N LEU A 83 1.31 -15.25 6.46
CA LEU A 83 2.07 -16.48 6.53
C LEU A 83 1.66 -17.35 7.74
N ILE A 84 1.54 -16.76 8.92
CA ILE A 84 1.16 -17.50 10.14
C ILE A 84 -0.27 -18.04 10.02
N GLY A 85 -1.20 -17.26 9.44
CA GLY A 85 -2.60 -17.65 9.31
C GLY A 85 -2.87 -18.68 8.20
N PHE A 86 -2.13 -18.64 7.09
CA PHE A 86 -2.43 -19.40 5.87
C PHE A 86 -1.30 -20.32 5.39
N GLY A 87 -0.10 -20.24 5.96
CA GLY A 87 1.03 -21.11 5.64
C GLY A 87 1.64 -20.93 4.25
N ASN A 88 1.30 -19.85 3.53
CA ASN A 88 1.80 -19.62 2.16
C ASN A 88 3.07 -18.76 2.16
N TYR A 89 4.23 -19.42 2.04
CA TYR A 89 5.55 -18.76 2.00
C TYR A 89 5.76 -17.90 0.74
N TYR A 90 5.25 -18.33 -0.40
CA TYR A 90 5.42 -17.60 -1.67
C TYR A 90 4.68 -16.26 -1.65
N ALA A 91 3.56 -16.19 -0.93
CA ALA A 91 2.76 -14.98 -0.79
C ALA A 91 3.48 -13.85 -0.03
N VAL A 92 4.51 -14.15 0.77
CA VAL A 92 5.18 -13.13 1.60
C VAL A 92 5.81 -12.05 0.73
N ILE A 93 6.59 -12.46 -0.27
CA ILE A 93 7.29 -11.53 -1.16
C ILE A 93 6.29 -10.75 -2.01
N THR A 94 5.26 -11.43 -2.54
CA THR A 94 4.25 -10.77 -3.38
C THR A 94 3.42 -9.76 -2.59
N ILE A 95 3.10 -10.03 -1.32
CA ILE A 95 2.39 -9.07 -0.45
C ILE A 95 3.26 -7.83 -0.17
N ILE A 96 4.56 -8.00 0.10
CA ILE A 96 5.48 -6.86 0.32
C ILE A 96 5.59 -6.02 -0.96
N VAL A 97 5.70 -6.67 -2.13
CA VAL A 97 5.72 -5.98 -3.43
C VAL A 97 4.40 -5.22 -3.65
N ALA A 98 3.25 -5.87 -3.46
CA ALA A 98 1.94 -5.24 -3.59
C ALA A 98 1.77 -4.05 -2.65
N ALA A 99 2.22 -4.17 -1.39
CA ALA A 99 2.18 -3.10 -0.40
C ALA A 99 3.02 -1.90 -0.82
N THR A 100 4.23 -2.16 -1.32
CA THR A 100 5.17 -1.12 -1.77
C THR A 100 4.62 -0.41 -3.01
N VAL A 101 4.11 -1.15 -3.99
CA VAL A 101 3.50 -0.59 -5.20
C VAL A 101 2.25 0.22 -4.87
N GLY A 102 1.41 -0.27 -3.95
CA GLY A 102 0.23 0.46 -3.49
C GLY A 102 0.62 1.78 -2.81
N ASN A 103 1.58 1.78 -1.89
CA ASN A 103 2.10 3.00 -1.25
C ASN A 103 2.69 4.00 -2.27
N LEU A 104 3.46 3.51 -3.26
CA LEU A 104 3.97 4.37 -4.33
C LEU A 104 2.84 4.95 -5.19
N THR A 105 1.80 4.16 -5.46
CA THR A 105 0.60 4.61 -6.18
C THR A 105 -0.09 5.73 -5.42
N ASP A 106 -0.20 5.59 -4.10
CA ASP A 106 -0.76 6.61 -3.21
C ASP A 106 -0.01 7.94 -3.36
N SER A 107 1.32 7.89 -3.23
CA SER A 107 2.18 9.07 -3.41
C SER A 107 2.03 9.71 -4.79
N VAL A 108 1.94 8.91 -5.85
CA VAL A 108 1.77 9.42 -7.22
C VAL A 108 0.41 10.10 -7.39
N LEU A 109 -0.67 9.48 -6.90
CA LEU A 109 -2.02 10.06 -6.93
C LEU A 109 -2.11 11.32 -6.06
N GLY A 110 -1.46 11.31 -4.91
CA GLY A 110 -1.33 12.45 -4.00
C GLY A 110 -0.69 13.66 -4.70
N ALA A 111 0.46 13.45 -5.35
CA ALA A 111 1.19 14.52 -6.04
C ALA A 111 0.48 15.03 -7.30
N THR A 112 -0.32 14.19 -7.97
CA THR A 112 -0.95 14.53 -9.26
C THR A 112 -2.37 15.08 -9.10
N LEU A 113 -3.24 14.36 -8.40
CA LEU A 113 -4.69 14.62 -8.38
C LEU A 113 -5.15 15.21 -7.04
N GLU A 114 -4.65 14.71 -5.92
CA GLU A 114 -5.08 15.17 -4.59
C GLU A 114 -4.60 16.58 -4.27
N ARG A 115 -3.32 16.88 -4.53
CA ARG A 115 -2.77 18.23 -4.37
C ARG A 115 -3.50 19.26 -5.24
N ARG A 116 -4.11 18.82 -6.35
CA ARG A 116 -4.94 19.64 -7.25
C ARG A 116 -6.42 19.67 -6.86
N GLN A 117 -6.79 19.01 -5.76
CA GLN A 117 -8.16 18.92 -5.24
C GLN A 117 -9.15 18.27 -6.24
N VAL A 118 -8.65 17.42 -7.14
CA VAL A 118 -9.49 16.68 -8.11
C VAL A 118 -10.16 15.48 -7.42
N ILE A 119 -9.42 14.82 -6.54
CA ILE A 119 -9.90 13.73 -5.67
C ILE A 119 -9.41 13.99 -4.25
N GLY A 120 -10.07 13.41 -3.24
CA GLY A 120 -9.61 13.50 -1.84
C GLY A 120 -8.92 12.23 -1.36
N ASN A 121 -8.27 12.32 -0.21
CA ASN A 121 -7.52 11.24 0.47
C ASN A 121 -8.24 9.88 0.49
N ASN A 122 -9.54 9.85 0.80
CA ASN A 122 -10.30 8.60 0.83
C ASN A 122 -10.34 7.89 -0.53
N MET A 123 -10.40 8.64 -1.62
CA MET A 123 -10.38 8.09 -2.98
C MET A 123 -8.97 7.64 -3.36
N VAL A 124 -7.94 8.38 -2.98
CA VAL A 124 -6.54 8.02 -3.19
C VAL A 124 -6.23 6.69 -2.50
N ASN A 125 -6.56 6.57 -1.20
CA ASN A 125 -6.45 5.33 -0.43
C ASN A 125 -7.24 4.16 -1.04
N PHE A 126 -8.45 4.43 -1.53
CA PHE A 126 -9.25 3.39 -2.19
C PHE A 126 -8.58 2.88 -3.47
N LEU A 127 -8.03 3.78 -4.28
CA LEU A 127 -7.33 3.43 -5.52
C LEU A 127 -5.99 2.74 -5.24
N SER A 128 -5.18 3.24 -4.31
CA SER A 128 -3.87 2.69 -3.97
C SER A 128 -3.99 1.26 -3.41
N THR A 129 -4.90 1.05 -2.47
CA THR A 129 -5.19 -0.30 -1.94
C THR A 129 -5.85 -1.23 -2.97
N GLY A 130 -6.63 -0.66 -3.90
CA GLY A 130 -7.18 -1.38 -5.05
C GLY A 130 -6.08 -1.85 -6.03
N VAL A 131 -5.10 -1.00 -6.31
CA VAL A 131 -3.92 -1.38 -7.13
C VAL A 131 -3.14 -2.50 -6.45
N ALA A 132 -2.90 -2.42 -5.14
CA ALA A 132 -2.24 -3.51 -4.41
C ALA A 132 -3.01 -4.84 -4.50
N ALA A 133 -4.34 -4.80 -4.41
CA ALA A 133 -5.17 -6.00 -4.61
C ALA A 133 -5.04 -6.57 -6.04
N LEU A 134 -4.99 -5.71 -7.06
CA LEU A 134 -4.78 -6.15 -8.45
C LEU A 134 -3.38 -6.73 -8.68
N ILE A 135 -2.34 -6.14 -8.07
CA ILE A 135 -0.99 -6.70 -8.11
C ILE A 135 -0.97 -8.11 -7.51
N MET A 136 -1.67 -8.33 -6.40
CA MET A 136 -1.82 -9.67 -5.82
C MET A 136 -2.53 -10.64 -6.75
N LEU A 137 -3.53 -10.19 -7.51
CA LEU A 137 -4.21 -11.04 -8.50
C LEU A 137 -3.27 -11.43 -9.66
N ILE A 138 -2.40 -10.52 -10.09
CA ILE A 138 -1.48 -10.74 -11.22
C ILE A 138 -0.29 -11.63 -10.83
N LEU A 139 0.20 -11.50 -9.59
CA LEU A 139 1.40 -12.19 -9.11
C LEU A 139 1.13 -13.52 -8.38
N ASN A 140 -0.14 -13.92 -8.24
CA ASN A 140 -0.54 -15.14 -7.55
C ASN A 140 -0.75 -16.34 -8.49
#